data_AF-K1ZDR1-F1
#
_entry.id   AF-K1ZDR1-F1
#
_cell.length_a   1.000
_cell.length_b   1.000
_cell.length_c   1.000
_cell.angle_alpha   90.00
_cell.angle_beta   90.00
_cell.angle_gamma   90.00
#
_symmetry.space_group_name_H-M   'P 1'
#
loop_
_entity.id
_entity.type
_entity.pdbx_description
1 polymer ?
#
loop_
_entity_poly.entity_id
_entity_poly.type
_entity_poly.pdbx_seq_one_letter_code
_entity_poly.pdbx_strand_id
1 'polypeptide(L)'
;MPEDIGNVVVDLLVEHFPNIVDYQFTAEMEDDLDKIAEGEKEWVPILKAFYGPFHALIEAKNKSIKKEDIAQETDEICEKCGAKMVIKFGRFGKFLSCSKYPTCKNAKPLGKNAA
;
A
#
# COMPACT_ATOMS: atom_id res chain seq x y z
N MET A 1 -12.44 14.69 2.28
CA MET A 1 -11.83 14.28 0.99
C MET A 1 -10.61 13.45 1.33
N PRO A 2 -10.43 12.25 0.74
CA PRO A 2 -9.29 11.40 1.07
C PRO A 2 -7.97 12.13 0.82
N GLU A 3 -7.01 11.95 1.71
CA GLU A 3 -5.67 12.50 1.56
C GLU A 3 -4.88 11.68 0.53
N ASP A 4 -3.94 12.30 -0.19
CA ASP A 4 -3.14 11.65 -1.23
C ASP A 4 -2.40 10.38 -0.77
N ILE A 5 -2.07 10.32 0.53
CA ILE A 5 -1.45 9.16 1.17
C ILE A 5 -2.49 8.05 1.37
N GLY A 6 -3.71 8.42 1.75
CA GLY A 6 -4.81 7.47 1.97
C GLY A 6 -5.11 6.67 0.71
N ASN A 7 -5.22 7.32 -0.45
CA ASN A 7 -5.49 6.62 -1.71
C ASN A 7 -4.40 5.59 -2.05
N VAL A 8 -3.14 5.91 -1.81
CA VAL A 8 -2.02 5.02 -2.17
C VAL A 8 -1.93 3.82 -1.23
N VAL A 9 -2.18 4.04 0.05
CA VAL A 9 -2.29 2.95 1.02
C VAL A 9 -3.46 2.04 0.64
N VAL A 10 -4.61 2.62 0.28
CA VAL A 10 -5.79 1.86 -0.16
C VAL A 10 -5.49 1.06 -1.42
N ASP A 11 -4.92 1.67 -2.46
CA ASP A 11 -4.57 0.99 -3.71
C ASP A 11 -3.62 -0.19 -3.46
N LEU A 12 -2.59 0.01 -2.64
CA LEU A 12 -1.63 -1.02 -2.26
C LEU A 12 -2.30 -2.18 -1.50
N LEU A 13 -3.19 -1.86 -0.56
CA LEU A 13 -3.91 -2.86 0.21
C LEU A 13 -4.92 -3.64 -0.64
N VAL A 14 -5.65 -2.97 -1.53
CA VAL A 14 -6.62 -3.61 -2.43
C VAL A 14 -5.90 -4.52 -3.44
N GLU A 15 -4.76 -4.09 -3.98
CA GLU A 15 -4.01 -4.85 -4.98
C GLU A 15 -3.33 -6.09 -4.38
N HIS A 16 -2.80 -5.99 -3.16
CA HIS A 16 -1.96 -7.04 -2.59
C HIS A 16 -2.63 -7.85 -1.47
N PHE A 17 -3.69 -7.32 -0.86
CA PHE A 17 -4.41 -7.91 0.28
C PHE A 17 -5.94 -7.89 0.12
N PRO A 18 -6.50 -8.30 -1.04
CA PRO A 18 -7.92 -8.11 -1.34
C PRO A 18 -8.87 -8.81 -0.36
N ASN A 19 -8.49 -9.97 0.17
CA ASN A 19 -9.32 -10.79 1.08
C ASN A 19 -9.24 -10.36 2.55
N ILE A 20 -8.51 -9.29 2.87
CA ILE A 20 -8.32 -8.79 4.24
C ILE A 20 -8.93 -7.39 4.39
N VAL A 21 -9.03 -6.65 3.30
CA VAL A 21 -9.63 -5.30 3.29
C VAL A 21 -11.04 -5.29 2.72
N ASP A 22 -11.62 -6.45 2.44
CA ASP A 22 -13.00 -6.54 1.99
C ASP A 22 -13.98 -6.40 3.17
N TYR A 23 -15.19 -5.94 2.83
CA TYR A 23 -16.24 -5.69 3.82
C TYR A 23 -16.73 -6.98 4.50
N GLN A 24 -16.70 -8.11 3.78
CA GLN A 24 -17.17 -9.40 4.30
C GLN A 24 -16.22 -9.89 5.40
N PHE A 25 -14.91 -9.83 5.16
CA PHE A 25 -13.88 -10.15 6.14
C PHE A 25 -14.02 -9.32 7.41
N THR A 26 -14.24 -8.01 7.27
CA THR A 26 -14.40 -7.11 8.42
C THR A 26 -15.63 -7.51 9.25
N ALA A 27 -16.76 -7.79 8.59
CA ALA A 27 -17.98 -8.22 9.27
C ALA A 27 -17.80 -9.56 10.00
N GLU A 28 -17.18 -10.54 9.35
CA GLU A 28 -16.94 -11.87 9.94
C GLU A 28 -15.99 -11.81 11.15
N MET A 29 -14.98 -10.93 11.11
CA MET A 29 -14.08 -10.73 12.24
C MET A 29 -14.79 -10.13 13.45
N GLU A 30 -15.62 -9.11 13.27
CA GLU A 30 -16.40 -8.50 14.36
C GLU A 30 -17.37 -9.52 14.98
N ASP A 31 -18.09 -10.30 14.15
CA ASP A 31 -18.97 -11.37 14.62
C ASP A 31 -18.22 -12.44 15.45
N ASP A 32 -16.97 -12.73 15.10
CA ASP A 32 -16.12 -13.66 15.83
C ASP A 32 -15.61 -13.08 17.15
N LEU A 33 -15.33 -11.77 17.19
CA LEU A 33 -14.95 -11.06 18.41
C LEU A 33 -16.11 -10.97 19.40
N ASP A 34 -17.33 -10.73 18.92
CA ASP A 34 -18.54 -10.72 19.76
C ASP A 34 -18.78 -12.10 20.40
N LYS A 35 -18.67 -13.18 19.62
CA LYS A 35 -18.80 -14.56 20.14
C LYS A 35 -17.72 -14.91 21.16
N ILE A 36 -16.51 -14.35 21.05
CA ILE A 36 -15.48 -14.48 22.08
C ILE A 36 -15.89 -13.74 23.36
N ALA A 37 -16.40 -12.52 23.23
CA ALA A 37 -16.84 -11.70 24.37
C ALA A 37 -18.00 -12.35 25.14
N GLU A 38 -18.90 -13.04 24.43
CA GLU A 38 -20.01 -13.80 24.99
C GLU A 38 -19.59 -15.18 25.55
N GLY A 39 -18.35 -15.60 25.31
CA GLY A 39 -17.81 -16.89 25.76
C GLY A 39 -18.25 -18.09 24.92
N GLU A 40 -18.82 -17.85 23.73
CA GLU A 40 -19.24 -18.90 22.79
C GLU A 40 -18.08 -19.47 21.97
N LYS A 41 -16.99 -18.71 21.84
CA LYS A 41 -15.78 -19.13 21.12
C LYS A 41 -14.49 -18.83 21.91
N GLU A 42 -13.52 -19.73 21.74
CA GLU A 42 -12.16 -19.54 22.22
C GLU A 42 -11.38 -18.60 21.30
N TRP A 43 -10.66 -17.64 21.86
CA TRP A 43 -9.92 -16.64 21.09
C TRP A 43 -8.66 -17.20 20.42
N VAL A 44 -7.97 -18.16 21.05
CA VAL A 44 -6.68 -18.70 20.56
C VAL A 44 -6.82 -19.38 19.20
N PRO A 45 -7.83 -20.25 18.96
CA PRO A 45 -8.05 -20.85 17.64
C PRO A 45 -8.34 -19.82 16.55
N ILE A 46 -9.16 -18.81 16.83
CA ILE A 46 -9.51 -17.74 15.87
C ILE A 46 -8.26 -16.96 15.49
N LEU A 47 -7.48 -16.52 16.48
CA LEU A 47 -6.24 -15.78 16.23
C LEU A 47 -5.23 -16.59 15.43
N LYS A 48 -5.09 -17.90 15.69
CA LYS A 48 -4.24 -18.78 14.88
C LYS A 48 -4.75 -18.92 13.44
N ALA A 49 -6.05 -19.09 13.26
CA ALA A 49 -6.68 -19.26 11.95
C ALA A 49 -6.49 -18.02 11.07
N PHE A 50 -6.55 -16.82 11.66
CA PHE A 50 -6.29 -15.58 10.94
C PHE A 50 -4.79 -15.32 10.74
N TYR A 51 -4.01 -15.33 11.82
CA TYR A 51 -2.63 -14.85 11.80
C TYR A 51 -1.71 -15.72 10.95
N GLY A 52 -1.92 -17.05 10.93
CA GLY A 52 -1.06 -17.97 10.16
C GLY A 52 -1.04 -17.65 8.66
N PRO A 53 -2.19 -17.70 7.96
CA PRO A 53 -2.29 -17.34 6.55
C PRO A 53 -1.88 -15.89 6.28
N PHE A 54 -2.31 -14.95 7.13
CA PHE A 54 -1.99 -13.53 6.99
C PHE A 54 -0.48 -13.27 7.04
N HIS A 55 0.21 -13.84 8.03
CA HIS A 55 1.64 -13.67 8.18
C HIS A 55 2.42 -14.30 7.01
N ALA A 56 2.00 -15.46 6.54
CA ALA A 56 2.59 -16.08 5.35
C ALA A 56 2.43 -15.20 4.09
N LEU A 57 1.27 -14.55 3.93
CA LEU A 57 1.00 -13.60 2.84
C LEU A 57 1.91 -12.37 2.95
N ILE A 58 2.07 -11.80 4.15
CA ILE A 58 2.96 -10.66 4.42
C ILE A 58 4.41 -11.01 4.07
N GLU A 59 4.90 -12.17 4.53
CA GLU A 59 6.26 -12.64 4.23
C GLU A 59 6.50 -12.85 2.73
N ALA A 60 5.50 -13.36 2.01
CA ALA A 60 5.57 -13.50 0.56
C ALA A 60 5.61 -12.13 -0.14
N LYS A 61 4.72 -11.21 0.27
CA LYS A 61 4.56 -9.90 -0.37
C LYS A 61 5.70 -8.93 -0.05
N ASN A 62 6.28 -8.98 1.15
CA ASN A 62 7.47 -8.19 1.51
C ASN A 62 8.70 -8.54 0.64
N LYS A 63 8.76 -9.76 0.10
CA LYS A 63 9.85 -10.19 -0.81
C LYS A 63 9.60 -9.75 -2.25
N SER A 64 8.34 -9.62 -2.66
CA SER A 64 7.97 -9.29 -4.03
C SER A 64 7.77 -7.79 -4.26
N ILE A 65 7.20 -7.07 -3.30
CA ILE A 65 6.87 -5.66 -3.43
C ILE A 65 8.09 -4.82 -3.05
N LYS A 66 8.60 -4.08 -4.01
CA LYS A 66 9.62 -3.07 -3.78
C LYS A 66 9.00 -1.68 -3.79
N LYS A 67 9.68 -0.71 -3.19
CA LYS A 67 9.24 0.70 -3.24
C LYS A 67 9.12 1.24 -4.66
N GLU A 68 9.81 0.60 -5.62
CA GLU A 68 9.72 0.91 -7.04
C GLU A 68 8.38 0.50 -7.65
N ASP A 69 7.70 -0.52 -7.12
CA ASP A 69 6.43 -1.04 -7.68
C ASP A 69 5.25 -0.11 -7.33
N ILE A 70 5.40 0.73 -6.30
CA ILE A 70 4.41 1.74 -5.87
C ILE A 70 4.64 3.07 -6.63
N ALA A 71 5.62 3.14 -7.53
CA ALA A 71 5.89 4.34 -8.30
C ALA A 71 4.89 4.46 -9.46
N GLN A 72 4.15 5.56 -9.51
CA GLN A 72 3.24 5.83 -10.63
C GLN A 72 4.01 6.45 -11.79
N GLU A 73 3.88 5.89 -12.99
CA GLU A 73 4.48 6.49 -14.19
C GLU A 73 3.81 7.83 -14.52
N THR A 74 4.59 8.75 -15.10
CA THR A 74 4.08 10.03 -15.60
C THR A 74 4.57 10.27 -17.02
N ASP A 75 3.87 11.15 -17.73
CA ASP A 75 4.31 11.65 -19.04
C ASP A 75 5.34 12.78 -18.93
N GLU A 76 5.72 13.21 -17.72
CA GLU A 76 6.73 14.25 -17.54
C GLU A 76 8.13 13.72 -17.91
N ILE A 77 8.87 14.48 -18.71
CA ILE A 77 10.23 14.16 -19.13
C ILE A 77 11.23 14.87 -18.22
N CYS A 78 12.22 14.12 -17.75
CA CYS A 78 13.32 14.63 -16.96
C CYS A 78 14.20 15.59 -17.78
N GLU A 79 14.25 16.86 -17.37
CA GLU A 79 15.07 17.91 -17.99
C GLU A 79 16.58 17.61 -18.00
N LYS A 80 17.07 16.73 -17.12
CA LYS A 80 18.50 16.42 -17.00
C LYS A 80 18.97 15.28 -17.90
N CYS A 81 18.11 14.33 -18.25
CA CYS A 81 18.52 13.13 -18.98
C CYS A 81 17.53 12.65 -20.05
N GLY A 82 16.42 13.36 -20.24
CA GLY A 82 15.40 13.05 -21.25
C GLY A 82 14.59 11.77 -20.98
N ALA A 83 14.76 11.12 -19.84
CA ALA A 83 13.98 9.94 -19.45
C ALA A 83 12.65 10.34 -18.81
N LYS A 84 11.66 9.43 -18.77
CA LYS A 84 10.40 9.66 -18.04
C LYS A 84 10.63 9.90 -16.55
N MET A 85 9.78 10.70 -15.93
CA MET A 85 9.68 10.87 -14.49
C MET A 85 8.59 9.93 -13.93
N VAL A 86 8.75 9.53 -12.68
CA VAL A 86 7.80 8.70 -11.94
C VAL A 86 7.46 9.37 -10.61
N ILE A 87 6.22 9.26 -10.15
CA ILE A 87 5.82 9.74 -8.83
C ILE A 87 6.27 8.73 -7.80
N LYS A 88 7.03 9.20 -6.81
CA LYS A 88 7.45 8.42 -5.63
C LYS A 88 6.96 9.10 -4.36
N PHE A 89 6.90 8.32 -3.27
CA PHE A 89 6.55 8.81 -1.95
C PHE A 89 7.80 9.03 -1.10
N GLY A 90 7.93 10.25 -0.58
CA GLY A 90 8.97 10.63 0.36
C GLY A 90 8.37 11.06 1.69
N ARG A 91 9.24 11.49 2.62
CA ARG A 91 8.84 11.99 3.95
C ARG A 91 7.81 13.13 3.89
N PHE A 92 7.82 13.91 2.81
CA PHE A 92 6.98 15.10 2.62
C PHE A 92 5.82 14.88 1.64
N GLY A 93 5.52 13.63 1.27
CA GLY A 93 4.46 13.29 0.32
C GLY A 93 5.00 12.92 -1.07
N LYS A 94 4.12 13.00 -2.08
CA LYS A 94 4.40 12.68 -3.48
C LYS A 94 5.45 13.65 -4.06
N PHE A 95 6.41 13.11 -4.80
CA PHE A 95 7.38 13.89 -5.56
C PHE A 95 7.69 13.19 -6.88
N LEU A 96 8.02 13.95 -7.91
CA LEU A 96 8.49 13.42 -9.17
C LEU A 96 9.97 13.06 -9.04
N SER A 97 10.33 11.84 -9.42
CA SER A 97 11.69 11.32 -9.46
C SER A 97 12.01 10.81 -10.85
N CYS A 98 13.23 11.03 -11.33
CA CYS A 98 13.65 10.47 -12.61
C CYS A 98 13.62 8.93 -12.57
N SER A 99 13.03 8.29 -13.60
CA SER A 99 13.01 6.82 -13.75
C SER A 99 14.40 6.18 -13.76
N LYS A 100 15.44 6.93 -14.17
CA LYS A 100 16.84 6.48 -14.19
C LYS A 100 17.57 6.62 -12.85
N TYR A 101 16.90 6.94 -11.74
CA TYR A 101 17.53 6.93 -10.42
C TYR A 101 18.14 5.54 -10.12
N PRO A 102 19.39 5.42 -9.58
CA PRO A 102 20.24 6.46 -8.99
C PRO A 102 21.17 7.19 -9.98
N THR A 103 21.20 6.80 -11.25
CA THR A 103 22.09 7.41 -12.26
C THR A 103 21.72 8.86 -12.57
N CYS A 104 20.42 9.19 -12.52
CA CYS A 104 19.91 10.55 -12.57
C CYS A 104 19.17 10.89 -11.27
N LYS A 105 19.74 11.78 -10.45
CA LYS A 105 19.18 12.21 -9.15
C LYS A 105 18.22 13.39 -9.25
N ASN A 106 17.60 13.60 -10.43
CA ASN A 106 16.63 14.67 -10.58
C ASN A 106 15.35 14.32 -9.81
N ALA A 107 14.91 15.22 -8.93
CA ALA A 107 13.67 15.11 -8.19
C ALA A 107 13.02 16.49 -8.09
N LYS A 108 11.70 16.55 -8.25
CA LYS A 108 10.91 17.78 -8.20
C LYS A 108 9.70 17.57 -7.28
N PRO A 109 9.28 18.59 -6.51
CA PRO A 109 8.00 18.51 -5.80
C PRO A 109 6.87 18.35 -6.82
N LEU A 110 5.88 17.50 -6.50
CA LEU A 110 4.63 17.50 -7.24
C LEU A 110 3.96 18.86 -6.99
N GLY A 111 3.80 19.69 -8.01
CA GLY A 111 3.10 20.96 -7.85
C GLY A 111 1.70 20.72 -7.28
N LYS A 112 1.30 21.49 -6.25
CA LYS A 112 -0.08 21.53 -5.78
C LYS A 112 -0.94 22.06 -6.93
N ASN A 113 -1.48 21.19 -7.80
CA ASN A 113 -2.62 21.40 -8.72
C ASN A 113 -2.72 20.22 -9.70
N ALA A 114 -3.05 19.04 -9.21
CA ALA A 114 -3.79 18.04 -9.98
C ALA A 114 -5.01 17.69 -9.15
N ALA A 115 -5.98 18.60 -9.17
CA ALA A 115 -7.34 18.38 -8.70
C ALA A 115 -8.17 17.78 -9.85
#